data_AF-A0AAU6MVR9-F1
#
_entry.id   AF-A0AAU6MVR9-F1
#
_cell.length_a   1.000
_cell.length_b   1.000
_cell.length_c   1.000
_cell.angle_alpha   90.00
_cell.angle_beta   90.00
_cell.angle_gamma   90.00
#
_symmetry.space_group_name_H-M   'P 1'
#
loop_
_entity.id
_entity.type
_entity.pdbx_description
1 polymer ?
#
loop_
_entity_poly.entity_id
_entity_poly.type
_entity_poly.pdbx_seq_one_letter_code
_entity_poly.pdbx_strand_id
1 'polypeptide(L)'
;MKRRSTYLQLPVDEIAARYQAGEPVSRIAKAYGVSHPTIVERLRSDGHYVERRSSVTAAQRAATVELYASGLSGKAVAKRLNISRTMVRKLVTASGMTKQLTPEDRAAADLIDGRYRDIAPRYQAGESTHVLARECGVSRSTLQRRMTALGIPRARRVP
;
A
#
# COMPACT_ATOMS: atom_id res chain seq x y z
N MET A 1 36.29 0.27 4.74
CA MET A 1 35.22 0.54 3.75
C MET A 1 35.79 0.37 2.33
N LYS A 2 35.77 -0.86 1.77
CA LYS A 2 36.29 -1.19 0.42
C LYS A 2 35.11 -1.30 -0.55
N ARG A 3 34.67 -0.21 -1.20
CA ARG A 3 33.58 -0.25 -2.20
C ARG A 3 33.79 0.56 -3.48
N ARG A 4 34.92 1.28 -3.63
CA ARG A 4 35.18 2.10 -4.84
C ARG A 4 35.86 1.34 -5.98
N SER A 5 36.55 0.24 -5.71
CA SER A 5 37.43 -0.41 -6.70
C SER A 5 36.68 -1.23 -7.76
N THR A 6 35.59 -1.93 -7.42
CA THR A 6 34.82 -2.74 -8.39
C THR A 6 33.97 -1.88 -9.33
N TYR A 7 33.53 -0.70 -8.89
CA TYR A 7 32.71 0.22 -9.69
C TYR A 7 33.46 0.79 -10.91
N LEU A 8 34.77 1.00 -10.79
CA LEU A 8 35.62 1.51 -11.88
C LEU A 8 35.88 0.46 -12.98
N GLN A 9 35.65 -0.82 -12.69
CA GLN A 9 35.91 -1.94 -13.61
C GLN A 9 34.67 -2.33 -14.45
N LEU A 10 33.49 -1.77 -14.15
CA LEU A 10 32.28 -2.07 -14.91
C LEU A 10 32.29 -1.30 -16.25
N PRO A 11 32.17 -2.00 -17.41
CA PRO A 11 32.18 -1.38 -18.73
C PRO A 11 30.91 -0.55 -18.92
N VAL A 12 31.03 0.77 -18.77
CA VAL A 12 29.87 1.66 -18.73
C VAL A 12 29.18 1.76 -20.07
N ASP A 13 29.94 1.78 -21.17
CA ASP A 13 29.40 1.85 -22.54
C ASP A 13 28.53 0.62 -22.87
N GLU A 14 28.99 -0.58 -22.51
CA GLU A 14 28.24 -1.82 -22.74
C GLU A 14 26.97 -1.88 -21.88
N ILE A 15 27.09 -1.51 -20.59
CA ILE A 15 25.96 -1.44 -19.66
C ILE A 15 24.94 -0.40 -20.15
N ALA A 16 25.39 0.75 -20.65
CA ALA A 16 24.56 1.81 -21.20
C ALA A 16 23.85 1.36 -22.47
N ALA A 17 24.54 0.72 -23.42
CA ALA A 17 23.95 0.19 -24.64
C ALA A 17 22.84 -0.83 -24.34
N ARG A 18 23.08 -1.77 -23.42
CA ARG A 18 22.08 -2.75 -22.99
C ARG A 18 20.89 -2.11 -22.29
N TYR A 19 21.14 -1.12 -21.44
CA TYR A 19 20.08 -0.35 -20.79
C TYR A 19 19.23 0.45 -21.77
N GLN A 20 19.86 1.11 -22.75
CA GLN A 20 19.19 1.88 -23.81
C GLN A 20 18.41 0.98 -24.78
N ALA A 21 18.88 -0.26 -25.00
CA ALA A 21 18.15 -1.29 -25.72
C ALA A 21 16.90 -1.81 -24.96
N GLY A 22 16.66 -1.32 -23.75
CA GLY A 22 15.48 -1.64 -22.94
C GLY A 22 15.66 -2.87 -22.04
N GLU A 23 16.87 -3.42 -21.92
CA GLU A 23 17.11 -4.53 -21.01
C GLU A 23 16.91 -4.07 -19.55
N PRO A 24 16.12 -4.81 -18.74
CA PRO A 24 15.89 -4.42 -17.36
C PRO A 24 17.19 -4.48 -16.56
N VAL A 25 17.43 -3.44 -15.75
CA VAL A 25 18.61 -3.30 -14.87
C VAL A 25 18.86 -4.56 -14.02
N SER A 26 17.81 -5.27 -13.62
CA SER A 26 17.94 -6.52 -12.86
C SER A 26 18.66 -7.63 -13.63
N ARG A 27 18.44 -7.71 -14.95
CA ARG A 27 19.06 -8.69 -15.82
C ARG A 27 20.50 -8.32 -16.14
N ILE A 28 20.76 -7.03 -16.35
CA ILE A 28 22.11 -6.49 -16.52
C ILE A 28 22.94 -6.77 -15.25
N ALA A 29 22.41 -6.41 -14.07
CA ALA A 29 23.07 -6.65 -12.78
C ALA A 29 23.42 -8.12 -12.55
N LYS A 30 22.50 -9.03 -12.90
CA LYS A 30 22.74 -10.48 -12.83
C LYS A 30 23.86 -10.94 -13.77
N ALA A 31 23.94 -10.39 -14.98
CA ALA A 31 24.99 -10.75 -15.95
C ALA A 31 26.41 -10.38 -15.46
N TYR A 32 26.53 -9.29 -14.69
CA TYR A 32 27.81 -8.85 -14.12
C TYR A 32 28.02 -9.31 -12.66
N GLY A 33 27.09 -10.07 -12.08
CA GLY A 33 27.19 -10.55 -10.69
C GLY A 33 27.14 -9.43 -9.63
N VAL A 34 26.52 -8.29 -9.96
CA VAL A 34 26.43 -7.11 -9.08
C VAL A 34 25.00 -6.83 -8.63
N SER A 35 24.87 -5.92 -7.66
CA SER A 35 23.56 -5.48 -7.18
C SER A 35 22.89 -4.50 -8.16
N HIS A 36 21.55 -4.44 -8.17
CA HIS A 36 20.84 -3.47 -9.03
C HIS A 36 21.25 -2.01 -8.75
N PRO A 37 21.38 -1.56 -7.47
CA PRO A 37 21.86 -0.21 -7.18
C PRO A 37 23.22 0.10 -7.80
N THR A 38 24.13 -0.88 -7.89
CA THR A 38 25.45 -0.71 -8.51
C THR A 38 25.36 -0.34 -9.99
N ILE A 39 24.50 -1.02 -10.76
CA ILE A 39 24.27 -0.70 -12.17
C ILE A 39 23.60 0.68 -12.31
N VAL A 40 22.60 0.99 -11.48
CA VAL A 40 21.91 2.30 -11.52
C VAL A 40 22.88 3.45 -11.24
N GLU A 41 23.70 3.31 -10.20
CA GLU A 41 24.68 4.32 -9.82
C GLU A 41 25.75 4.49 -10.90
N ARG A 42 26.23 3.39 -11.50
CA ARG A 42 27.17 3.44 -12.62
C ARG A 42 26.59 4.18 -13.83
N LEU A 43 25.36 3.85 -14.24
CA LEU A 43 24.65 4.54 -15.32
C LEU A 43 24.41 6.01 -14.99
N ARG A 44 24.14 6.35 -13.72
CA ARG A 44 23.85 7.72 -13.28
C ARG A 44 25.12 8.58 -13.26
N SER A 45 26.23 8.05 -12.76
CA SER A 45 27.52 8.76 -12.75
C SER A 45 28.00 9.15 -14.14
N ASP A 46 27.59 8.39 -15.15
CA ASP A 46 28.01 8.57 -16.55
C ASP A 46 26.91 9.23 -17.43
N GLY A 47 25.81 9.67 -16.81
CA GLY A 47 24.72 10.39 -17.52
C GLY A 47 23.78 9.52 -18.35
N HIS A 48 23.99 8.21 -18.42
CA HIS A 48 23.15 7.26 -19.17
C HIS A 48 21.87 6.82 -18.43
N TYR A 49 21.74 7.11 -17.14
CA TYR A 49 20.56 6.73 -16.37
C TYR A 49 19.40 7.70 -16.58
N VAL A 50 18.30 7.18 -17.13
CA VAL A 50 17.04 7.92 -17.21
C VAL A 50 16.19 7.56 -16.01
N GLU A 51 15.98 8.53 -15.10
CA GLU A 51 15.02 8.33 -14.03
C GLU A 51 13.63 8.09 -14.61
N ARG A 52 13.03 6.96 -14.23
CA ARG A 52 11.60 6.76 -14.44
C ARG A 52 10.87 7.86 -13.68
N ARG A 53 10.40 8.88 -14.39
CA ARG A 53 9.43 9.83 -13.84
C ARG A 53 8.29 9.01 -13.28
N SER A 54 7.96 9.25 -12.01
CA SER A 54 6.76 8.70 -11.39
C SER A 54 5.60 8.94 -12.34
N SER A 55 4.85 7.89 -12.71
CA SER A 55 3.71 8.00 -13.62
C SER A 55 2.62 8.93 -13.10
N VAL A 56 2.70 9.33 -11.83
CA VAL A 56 1.75 10.24 -11.18
C VAL A 56 2.21 11.68 -11.35
N THR A 57 1.41 12.45 -12.08
CA THR A 57 1.59 13.90 -12.25
C THR A 57 1.35 14.64 -10.93
N ALA A 58 1.86 15.88 -10.82
CA ALA A 58 1.59 16.72 -9.63
C ALA A 58 0.08 16.93 -9.41
N ALA A 59 -0.68 17.13 -10.49
CA ALA A 59 -2.13 17.25 -10.45
C ALA A 59 -2.81 15.99 -9.88
N GLN A 60 -2.38 14.80 -10.30
CA GLN A 60 -2.91 13.55 -9.74
C GLN A 60 -2.58 13.39 -8.25
N ARG A 61 -1.45 13.93 -7.76
CA ARG A 61 -1.14 13.89 -6.31
C ARG A 61 -2.07 14.78 -5.50
N ALA A 62 -2.26 16.02 -5.94
CA ALA A 62 -3.19 16.95 -5.31
C ALA A 62 -4.61 16.36 -5.30
N ALA A 63 -5.09 15.91 -6.45
CA ALA A 63 -6.41 15.28 -6.58
C ALA A 63 -6.54 14.00 -5.74
N THR A 64 -5.45 13.23 -5.55
CA THR A 64 -5.48 12.04 -4.68
C THR A 64 -5.78 12.42 -3.24
N VAL A 65 -5.11 13.45 -2.72
CA VAL A 65 -5.28 13.91 -1.34
C VAL A 65 -6.68 14.49 -1.14
N GLU A 66 -7.16 15.32 -2.07
CA GLU A 66 -8.50 15.92 -2.01
C GLU A 66 -9.61 14.87 -2.05
N LEU A 67 -9.57 13.97 -3.02
CA LEU A 67 -10.59 12.91 -3.15
C LEU A 67 -10.57 11.96 -1.95
N TYR A 68 -9.41 11.70 -1.37
CA TYR A 68 -9.32 10.88 -0.18
C TYR A 68 -9.84 11.62 1.06
N ALA A 69 -9.55 12.91 1.20
CA ALA A 69 -10.04 13.76 2.29
C ALA A 69 -11.57 13.92 2.27
N SER A 70 -12.20 13.89 1.09
CA SER A 70 -13.67 13.88 0.96
C SER A 70 -14.32 12.54 1.32
N GLY A 71 -13.54 11.54 1.74
CA GLY A 71 -14.03 10.27 2.26
C GLY A 71 -14.10 9.14 1.23
N LEU A 72 -13.62 9.33 0.00
CA LEU A 72 -13.53 8.22 -0.96
C LEU A 72 -12.50 7.18 -0.51
N SER A 73 -12.83 5.91 -0.72
CA SER A 73 -11.86 4.84 -0.47
C SER A 73 -10.65 4.96 -1.40
N GLY A 74 -9.48 4.53 -0.94
CA GLY A 74 -8.29 4.47 -1.79
C GLY A 74 -8.49 3.61 -3.06
N LYS A 75 -9.44 2.67 -3.07
CA LYS A 75 -9.85 1.91 -4.27
C LYS A 75 -10.63 2.78 -5.25
N ALA A 76 -11.57 3.58 -4.76
CA ALA A 76 -12.35 4.51 -5.59
C ALA A 76 -11.46 5.60 -6.17
N VAL A 77 -10.56 6.18 -5.37
CA VAL A 77 -9.57 7.17 -5.82
C VAL A 77 -8.65 6.58 -6.90
N ALA A 78 -8.12 5.38 -6.67
CA ALA A 78 -7.29 4.66 -7.65
C ALA A 78 -7.99 4.48 -8.99
N LYS A 79 -9.25 4.04 -8.97
CA LYS A 79 -10.06 3.84 -10.18
C LYS A 79 -10.31 5.17 -10.90
N ARG A 80 -10.63 6.23 -10.17
CA ARG A 80 -10.99 7.53 -10.74
C ARG A 80 -9.80 8.25 -11.37
N LEU A 81 -8.63 8.15 -10.77
CA LEU A 81 -7.40 8.80 -11.25
C LEU A 81 -6.54 7.91 -12.14
N ASN A 82 -6.97 6.67 -12.39
CA ASN A 82 -6.24 5.62 -13.10
C ASN A 82 -4.80 5.43 -12.55
N ILE A 83 -4.68 5.38 -11.23
CA ILE A 83 -3.40 5.12 -10.53
C ILE A 83 -3.52 3.88 -9.66
N SER A 84 -2.40 3.20 -9.41
CA SER A 84 -2.43 2.00 -8.58
C SER A 84 -2.86 2.30 -7.13
N ARG A 85 -3.59 1.38 -6.51
CA ARG A 85 -3.99 1.47 -5.09
C ARG A 85 -2.80 1.65 -4.15
N THR A 86 -1.68 1.01 -4.47
CA THR A 86 -0.42 1.13 -3.73
C THR A 86 0.10 2.57 -3.78
N MET A 87 -0.02 3.23 -4.93
CA MET A 87 0.41 4.61 -5.09
C MET A 87 -0.50 5.58 -4.35
N VAL A 88 -1.83 5.38 -4.40
CA VAL A 88 -2.78 6.14 -3.56
C VAL A 88 -2.37 6.05 -2.09
N ARG A 89 -2.12 4.84 -1.58
CA ARG A 89 -1.68 4.64 -0.19
C ARG A 89 -0.40 5.42 0.12
N LYS A 90 0.62 5.35 -0.75
CA LYS A 90 1.87 6.09 -0.55
C LYS A 90 1.65 7.60 -0.50
N LEU A 91 0.84 8.14 -1.40
CA LEU A 91 0.56 9.58 -1.47
C LEU A 91 -0.20 10.08 -0.25
N VAL A 92 -1.23 9.34 0.17
CA VAL A 92 -2.02 9.65 1.38
C VAL A 92 -1.16 9.54 2.65
N THR A 93 -0.31 8.52 2.77
CA THR A 93 0.61 8.41 3.92
C THR A 93 1.66 9.52 3.91
N ALA A 94 2.19 9.89 2.75
CA ALA A 94 3.15 10.99 2.62
C ALA A 94 2.53 12.36 2.97
N SER A 95 1.22 12.54 2.78
CA SER A 95 0.49 13.74 3.22
C SER A 95 0.08 13.70 4.70
N GLY A 96 0.57 12.74 5.48
CA GLY A 96 0.26 12.60 6.92
C GLY A 96 -1.16 12.10 7.22
N MET A 97 -1.96 11.77 6.19
CA MET A 97 -3.32 11.29 6.38
C MET A 97 -3.32 9.80 6.74
N THR A 98 -4.07 9.45 7.78
CA THR A 98 -4.28 8.06 8.19
C THR A 98 -5.48 7.45 7.49
N LYS A 99 -5.74 6.16 7.74
CA LYS A 99 -6.84 5.42 7.12
C LYS A 99 -8.19 6.05 7.51
N GLN A 100 -8.86 6.70 6.55
CA GLN A 100 -10.22 7.21 6.75
C GLN A 100 -11.23 6.10 6.49
N LEU A 101 -12.27 6.03 7.33
CA LEU A 101 -13.45 5.20 7.06
C LEU A 101 -14.26 5.88 5.95
N THR A 102 -14.66 5.11 4.95
CA THR A 102 -15.62 5.59 3.95
C THR A 102 -16.96 5.91 4.63
N PRO A 103 -17.84 6.72 4.02
CA PRO A 103 -19.20 6.91 4.52
C PRO A 103 -19.93 5.57 4.75
N GLU A 104 -19.76 4.61 3.84
CA GLU A 104 -20.31 3.25 3.97
C GLU A 104 -19.72 2.49 5.17
N ASP A 105 -18.38 2.51 5.32
CA ASP A 105 -17.70 1.87 6.45
C ASP A 105 -18.06 2.53 7.79
N ARG A 106 -18.32 3.84 7.79
CA ARG A 106 -18.75 4.61 8.97
C ARG A 106 -20.17 4.22 9.36
N ALA A 107 -21.11 4.24 8.41
CA ALA A 107 -22.47 3.78 8.65
C ALA A 107 -22.49 2.32 9.18
N ALA A 108 -21.66 1.44 8.61
CA ALA A 108 -21.53 0.08 9.10
C ALA A 108 -20.94 0.00 10.52
N ALA A 109 -20.00 0.90 10.88
CA ALA A 109 -19.51 0.99 12.25
C ALA A 109 -20.59 1.48 13.21
N ASP A 110 -21.36 2.50 12.81
CA ASP A 110 -22.46 3.06 13.61
C ASP A 110 -23.56 2.01 13.88
N LEU A 111 -23.87 1.16 12.90
CA LEU A 111 -24.80 0.02 13.08
C LEU A 111 -24.31 -0.97 14.16
N ILE A 112 -23.00 -1.24 14.19
CA ILE A 112 -22.40 -2.12 15.21
C ILE A 112 -22.38 -1.40 16.56
N ASP A 113 -21.99 -0.13 16.60
CA ASP A 113 -21.88 0.66 17.83
C ASP A 113 -23.24 0.83 18.51
N GLY A 114 -24.30 1.09 17.74
CA GLY A 114 -25.67 1.19 18.26
C GLY A 114 -26.18 -0.10 18.91
N ARG A 115 -25.58 -1.25 18.56
CA ARG A 115 -25.94 -2.59 19.09
C ARG A 115 -24.81 -3.22 19.91
N TYR A 116 -23.78 -2.44 20.23
CA TYR A 116 -22.56 -2.90 20.88
C TYR A 116 -22.84 -3.70 22.16
N ARG A 117 -23.78 -3.21 22.99
CA ARG A 117 -24.10 -3.81 24.29
C ARG A 117 -24.62 -5.24 24.18
N ASP A 118 -25.30 -5.57 23.07
CA ASP A 118 -25.87 -6.90 22.86
C ASP A 118 -24.87 -7.84 22.17
N ILE A 119 -24.08 -7.31 21.24
CA ILE A 119 -23.20 -8.12 20.39
C ILE A 119 -21.89 -8.44 21.10
N ALA A 120 -21.33 -7.49 21.88
CA ALA A 120 -20.02 -7.67 22.50
C ALA A 120 -19.96 -8.91 23.43
N PRO A 121 -20.92 -9.15 24.34
CA PRO A 121 -20.91 -10.34 25.19
C PRO A 121 -21.02 -11.65 24.38
N ARG A 122 -21.92 -11.68 23.38
CA ARG A 122 -22.12 -12.83 22.48
C ARG A 122 -20.86 -13.14 21.66
N TYR A 123 -20.19 -12.10 21.16
CA TYR A 123 -18.92 -12.21 20.45
C TYR A 123 -17.81 -12.77 21.35
N GLN A 124 -17.74 -12.34 22.62
CA GLN A 124 -16.79 -12.85 23.60
C GLN A 124 -17.13 -14.26 24.11
N ALA A 125 -18.41 -14.65 24.11
CA ALA A 125 -18.85 -16.02 24.38
C ALA A 125 -18.50 -16.99 23.24
N GLY A 126 -17.91 -16.50 22.14
CA GLY A 126 -17.48 -17.32 21.02
C GLY A 126 -18.58 -17.60 20.00
N GLU A 127 -19.71 -16.88 20.07
CA GLU A 127 -20.76 -17.00 19.08
C GLU A 127 -20.23 -16.67 17.67
N SER A 128 -20.82 -17.33 16.67
CA SER A 128 -20.37 -17.21 15.29
C SER A 128 -20.38 -15.75 14.84
N THR A 129 -19.18 -15.23 14.54
CA THR A 129 -19.03 -13.88 13.99
C THR A 129 -19.86 -13.69 12.71
N HIS A 130 -20.10 -14.76 11.94
CA HIS A 130 -20.96 -14.68 10.75
C HIS A 130 -22.41 -14.40 11.11
N VAL A 131 -22.94 -15.06 12.15
CA VAL A 131 -24.31 -14.86 12.64
C VAL A 131 -24.46 -13.44 13.17
N LEU A 132 -23.56 -13.03 14.07
CA LEU A 132 -23.55 -11.69 14.65
C LEU A 132 -23.44 -10.59 13.59
N ALA A 133 -22.58 -10.77 12.59
CA ALA A 133 -22.41 -9.79 11.53
C ALA A 133 -23.66 -9.68 10.64
N ARG A 134 -24.29 -10.82 10.32
CA ARG A 134 -25.54 -10.86 9.55
C ARG A 134 -26.67 -10.16 10.30
N GLU A 135 -26.80 -10.41 11.60
CA GLU A 135 -27.81 -9.74 12.43
C GLU A 135 -27.65 -8.22 12.40
N CYS A 136 -26.41 -7.73 12.34
CA CYS A 136 -26.10 -6.29 12.28
C CYS A 136 -26.17 -5.70 10.87
N GLY A 137 -26.38 -6.52 9.83
CA GLY A 137 -26.35 -6.10 8.44
C GLY A 137 -24.94 -5.71 7.94
N VAL A 138 -23.87 -6.20 8.56
CA VAL A 138 -22.48 -5.86 8.23
C VAL A 138 -21.68 -7.09 7.81
N SER A 139 -20.53 -6.88 7.18
CA SER A 139 -19.62 -7.99 6.87
C SER A 139 -18.94 -8.53 8.13
N ARG A 140 -18.62 -9.83 8.15
CA ARG A 140 -17.81 -10.48 9.21
C ARG A 140 -16.53 -9.70 9.53
N SER A 141 -15.85 -9.25 8.48
CA SER A 141 -14.59 -8.49 8.58
C SER A 141 -14.80 -7.11 9.18
N THR A 142 -15.93 -6.46 8.89
CA THR A 142 -16.31 -5.17 9.49
C THR A 142 -16.57 -5.33 10.97
N LEU A 143 -17.33 -6.35 11.38
CA LEU A 143 -17.60 -6.65 12.78
C LEU A 143 -16.30 -6.93 13.54
N GLN A 144 -15.43 -7.82 13.03
CA GLN A 144 -14.14 -8.12 13.69
C GLN A 144 -13.25 -6.90 13.82
N ARG A 145 -13.10 -6.13 12.74
CA ARG A 145 -12.30 -4.89 12.74
C ARG A 145 -12.83 -3.90 13.77
N ARG A 146 -14.16 -3.75 13.87
CA ARG A 146 -14.80 -2.84 14.82
C ARG A 146 -14.63 -3.33 16.26
N MET A 147 -14.86 -4.62 16.53
CA MET A 147 -14.62 -5.21 17.85
C MET A 147 -13.17 -5.01 18.32
N THR A 148 -12.19 -5.25 17.45
CA THR A 148 -10.78 -4.97 17.76
C THR A 148 -10.52 -3.48 18.01
N ALA A 149 -11.13 -2.58 17.23
CA ALA A 149 -10.99 -1.14 17.44
C ALA A 149 -11.62 -0.66 18.76
N LEU A 150 -12.67 -1.35 19.23
CA LEU A 150 -13.31 -1.13 20.54
C LEU A 150 -12.59 -1.86 21.68
N GLY A 151 -11.45 -2.50 21.42
CA GLY A 151 -10.68 -3.21 22.44
C GLY A 151 -11.27 -4.56 22.87
N ILE A 152 -12.23 -5.11 22.12
CA ILE A 152 -12.82 -6.42 22.39
C ILE A 152 -12.02 -7.51 21.66
N PRO A 153 -11.20 -8.31 22.38
CA PRO A 153 -10.50 -9.42 21.78
C PRO A 153 -11.50 -10.51 21.37
N ARG A 154 -11.13 -11.28 20.34
CA ARG A 154 -11.88 -12.49 20.00
C ARG A 154 -11.78 -13.48 21.16
N ALA A 155 -12.88 -14.18 21.44
CA ALA A 155 -12.90 -15.29 22.41
C ALA A 155 -11.72 -16.23 22.15
N ARG A 156 -10.95 -16.56 23.19
CA ARG A 156 -9.93 -17.62 23.08
C ARG A 156 -10.67 -18.89 22.66
N ARG A 157 -10.20 -19.51 21.57
CA ARG A 157 -10.55 -20.91 21.30
C ARG A 157 -10.03 -21.69 22.51
N VAL A 158 -10.93 -22.13 23.37
CA VAL A 158 -10.60 -23.17 24.35
C VAL A 158 -10.30 -24.42 23.51
N PRO A 159 -9.17 -25.10 23.74
CA PRO A 159 -8.76 -26.25 22.94
C PRO A 159 -9.82 -27.35 22.89
#